data_AF-A0A949ILC6-F1
#
_entry.id   AF-A0A949ILC6-F1
#
_cell.length_a   1.000
_cell.length_b   1.000
_cell.length_c   1.000
_cell.angle_alpha   90.00
_cell.angle_beta   90.00
_cell.angle_gamma   90.00
#
_symmetry.space_group_name_H-M   'P 1'
#
loop_
_entity.id
_entity.type
_entity.pdbx_description
1 polymer ?
#
loop_
_entity_poly.entity_id
_entity_poly.type
_entity_poly.pdbx_seq_one_letter_code
_entity_poly.pdbx_strand_id
1 'polypeptide(L)'
;MARAVHTESGQKSRPVVLATSASTLLWVLSIILAFVIKPGQSLAFVPDALLLLGFFPLLLLWRRGWVTLLFGLFNTFIGFFLLLLEFLPDAKFSGAMQAMRQHLLSMHSCWTWMIVGVVALAWGALSLAVTVTSWLLKRRKAK
;
A
#
# COMPACT_ATOMS: atom_id res chain seq x y z
N MET A 1 -18.21 -17.98 28.87
CA MET A 1 -17.27 -18.46 27.84
C MET A 1 -15.92 -17.77 28.01
N ALA A 2 -14.98 -18.44 28.69
CA ALA A 2 -13.64 -17.94 28.95
C ALA A 2 -12.81 -17.92 27.66
N ARG A 3 -12.33 -16.74 27.24
CA ARG A 3 -11.31 -16.64 26.18
C ARG A 3 -9.96 -16.92 26.83
N ALA A 4 -9.37 -18.05 26.45
CA ALA A 4 -8.02 -18.43 26.83
C ALA A 4 -7.05 -17.27 26.63
N VAL A 5 -6.37 -16.93 27.72
CA VAL A 5 -5.14 -16.13 27.73
C VAL A 5 -4.10 -16.96 26.98
N HIS A 6 -3.82 -16.60 25.74
CA HIS A 6 -2.64 -17.12 25.05
C HIS A 6 -1.41 -16.43 25.62
N THR A 7 -0.73 -17.18 26.50
CA THR A 7 0.65 -16.99 26.94
C THR A 7 1.62 -16.93 25.77
N GLU A 8 2.68 -16.18 25.99
CA GLU A 8 3.76 -15.87 25.05
C GLU A 8 4.52 -17.13 24.59
N SER A 9 4.55 -17.35 23.28
CA SER A 9 5.74 -17.84 22.60
C SER A 9 5.80 -17.17 21.22
N GLY A 10 6.92 -16.53 20.92
CA GLY A 10 7.14 -15.69 19.73
C GLY A 10 7.19 -16.45 18.40
N GLN A 11 6.50 -17.58 18.26
CA GLN A 11 6.37 -18.28 16.98
C GLN A 11 5.31 -17.58 16.13
N LYS A 12 5.78 -16.67 15.25
CA LYS A 12 4.97 -16.19 14.13
C LYS A 12 4.44 -17.41 13.38
N SER A 13 3.13 -17.52 13.20
CA SER A 13 2.56 -18.66 12.48
C SER A 13 3.16 -18.74 11.08
N ARG A 14 3.60 -19.93 10.66
CA ARG A 14 4.16 -20.20 9.32
C ARG A 14 3.38 -19.52 8.18
N PRO A 15 2.03 -19.53 8.12
CA PRO A 15 1.29 -18.82 7.07
C PRO A 15 1.49 -17.29 7.09
N VAL A 16 1.63 -16.67 8.26
CA VAL A 16 1.87 -15.22 8.38
C VAL A 16 3.27 -14.85 7.88
N VAL A 17 4.26 -15.68 8.17
CA VAL A 17 5.63 -15.49 7.66
C VAL A 17 5.64 -15.63 6.15
N LEU A 18 5.02 -16.69 5.61
CA LEU A 18 4.94 -16.93 4.17
C LEU A 18 4.23 -15.77 3.44
N ALA A 19 3.06 -15.35 3.92
CA ALA A 19 2.30 -14.25 3.33
C ALA A 19 3.07 -12.92 3.38
N THR A 20 3.77 -12.65 4.49
CA THR A 20 4.61 -11.46 4.60
C THR A 20 5.77 -11.54 3.61
N SER A 21 6.50 -12.66 3.56
CA SER A 21 7.65 -12.81 2.69
C SER A 21 7.27 -12.75 1.21
N ALA A 22 6.17 -13.41 0.81
CA ALA A 22 5.65 -13.36 -0.56
C ALA A 22 5.24 -11.93 -0.94
N SER A 23 4.56 -11.23 -0.03
CA SER A 23 4.20 -9.81 -0.20
C SER A 23 5.44 -8.93 -0.37
N THR A 24 6.45 -9.07 0.49
CA THR A 24 7.70 -8.32 0.40
C THR A 24 8.45 -8.61 -0.89
N LEU A 25 8.53 -9.87 -1.32
CA LEU A 25 9.19 -10.24 -2.57
C LEU A 25 8.47 -9.64 -3.78
N LEU A 26 7.14 -9.71 -3.82
CA LEU A 26 6.34 -9.07 -4.87
C LEU A 26 6.56 -7.56 -4.91
N TRP A 27 6.66 -6.93 -3.75
CA TRP A 27 6.97 -5.50 -3.62
C TRP A 27 8.36 -5.15 -4.15
N VAL A 28 9.40 -5.86 -3.71
CA VAL A 28 10.78 -5.62 -4.17
C VAL A 28 10.88 -5.83 -5.68
N LEU A 29 10.27 -6.91 -6.20
CA LEU A 29 10.21 -7.18 -7.63
C LEU A 29 9.49 -6.06 -8.37
N SER A 30 8.33 -5.58 -7.88
CA SER A 30 7.61 -4.47 -8.52
C SER A 30 8.46 -3.21 -8.63
N ILE A 31 9.22 -2.87 -7.58
CA ILE A 31 10.06 -1.66 -7.59
C ILE A 31 11.20 -1.83 -8.60
N ILE A 32 11.87 -3.00 -8.63
CA ILE A 32 12.92 -3.26 -9.61
C ILE A 32 12.37 -3.21 -11.03
N LEU A 33 11.23 -3.85 -11.28
CA LEU A 33 10.57 -3.85 -12.59
C LEU A 33 10.15 -2.44 -13.03
N ALA A 34 9.76 -1.55 -12.11
CA ALA A 34 9.46 -0.16 -12.42
C ALA A 34 10.66 0.63 -12.98
N PHE A 35 11.89 0.27 -12.61
CA PHE A 35 13.10 0.91 -13.13
C PHE A 35 13.67 0.23 -14.39
N VAL A 36 13.33 -1.04 -14.61
CA VAL A 36 13.84 -1.82 -15.76
C VAL A 36 12.95 -1.63 -16.99
N ILE A 37 11.63 -1.53 -16.81
CA ILE A 37 10.69 -1.40 -17.93
C ILE A 37 10.70 0.04 -18.44
N LYS A 38 11.01 0.21 -19.72
CA LYS A 38 11.07 1.53 -20.35
C LYS A 38 9.68 2.09 -20.64
N PRO A 39 9.53 3.42 -20.66
CA PRO A 39 8.32 4.10 -21.11
C PRO A 39 7.86 3.62 -22.50
N GLY A 40 6.56 3.33 -22.66
CA GLY A 40 5.95 2.97 -23.94
C GLY A 40 5.91 1.47 -24.26
N GLN A 41 6.44 0.60 -23.39
CA GLN A 41 6.25 -0.84 -23.51
C GLN A 41 4.89 -1.26 -22.94
N SER A 42 4.20 -2.19 -23.60
CA SER A 42 2.88 -2.69 -23.16
C SER A 42 2.91 -3.32 -21.76
N LEU A 43 4.09 -3.69 -21.24
CA LEU A 43 4.29 -4.31 -19.92
C LEU A 43 4.48 -3.30 -18.78
N ALA A 44 4.40 -1.98 -19.02
CA ALA A 44 4.61 -1.01 -17.95
C ALA A 44 3.50 -0.97 -16.88
N PHE A 45 2.39 -1.70 -17.06
CA PHE A 45 1.40 -1.93 -15.99
C PHE A 45 1.80 -3.05 -15.00
N VAL A 46 2.77 -3.91 -15.37
CA VAL A 46 3.18 -5.07 -14.58
C VAL A 46 3.75 -4.69 -13.20
N PRO A 47 4.62 -3.67 -13.07
CA PRO A 47 5.08 -3.19 -11.77
C PRO A 47 3.91 -2.82 -10.86
N ASP A 48 2.96 -2.03 -11.36
CA ASP A 48 1.79 -1.57 -10.61
C ASP A 48 0.92 -2.75 -10.16
N ALA A 49 0.64 -3.69 -11.07
CA ALA A 49 -0.12 -4.88 -10.77
C ALA A 49 0.54 -5.76 -9.70
N LEU A 50 1.86 -5.94 -9.76
CA LEU A 50 2.62 -6.70 -8.76
C LEU A 50 2.67 -6.00 -7.41
N LEU A 51 2.73 -4.67 -7.40
CA LEU A 51 2.71 -3.86 -6.18
C LEU A 51 1.35 -3.99 -5.46
N LEU A 52 0.25 -3.94 -6.22
CA LEU A 52 -1.11 -4.15 -5.72
C LEU A 52 -1.33 -5.60 -5.27
N LEU A 53 -0.85 -6.59 -6.05
CA LEU A 53 -0.96 -8.01 -5.71
C LEU A 53 -0.15 -8.34 -4.46
N GLY A 54 1.05 -7.77 -4.33
CA GLY A 54 1.87 -7.89 -3.13
C GLY A 54 1.20 -7.28 -1.90
N PHE A 55 0.31 -6.30 -2.07
CA PHE A 55 -0.42 -5.69 -0.96
C PHE A 55 -1.63 -6.51 -0.48
N PHE A 56 -2.28 -7.28 -1.35
CA PHE A 56 -3.49 -8.04 -0.99
C PHE A 56 -3.31 -8.99 0.22
N PRO A 57 -2.21 -9.75 0.35
CA PRO A 57 -1.95 -10.57 1.55
C PRO A 57 -1.87 -9.74 2.85
N LEU A 58 -1.45 -8.48 2.78
CA LEU A 58 -1.33 -7.59 3.94
C LEU A 58 -2.70 -7.08 4.41
N LEU A 59 -3.68 -6.90 3.51
CA LEU A 59 -5.06 -6.58 3.87
C LEU A 59 -5.70 -7.64 4.76
N LEU A 60 -5.35 -8.91 4.52
CA LEU A 60 -5.86 -10.06 5.28
C LEU A 60 -5.22 -10.17 6.67
N LEU A 61 -4.04 -9.57 6.88
CA LEU A 61 -3.35 -9.56 8.16
C LEU A 61 -3.86 -8.42 9.04
N TRP A 62 -5.08 -8.55 9.57
CA TRP A 62 -5.75 -7.54 10.41
C TRP A 62 -4.87 -6.96 11.53
N ARG A 63 -3.97 -7.77 12.11
CA ARG A 63 -3.06 -7.34 13.18
C ARG A 63 -2.03 -6.29 12.75
N ARG A 64 -1.85 -6.04 11.45
CA ARG A 64 -0.87 -5.09 10.91
C ARG A 64 -1.53 -3.88 10.26
N GLY A 65 -2.61 -3.36 10.88
CA GLY A 65 -3.33 -2.18 10.38
C GLY A 65 -2.44 -0.97 10.07
N TRP A 66 -1.31 -0.79 10.77
CA TRP A 66 -0.29 0.23 10.44
C TRP A 66 0.28 0.10 9.03
N VAL A 67 0.61 -1.12 8.57
CA VAL A 67 1.19 -1.32 7.24
C VAL A 67 0.16 -1.00 6.16
N THR A 68 -1.09 -1.41 6.39
CA THR A 68 -2.22 -1.05 5.53
C THR A 68 -2.47 0.46 5.50
N LEU A 69 -2.35 1.13 6.64
CA LEU A 69 -2.50 2.58 6.74
C LEU A 69 -1.39 3.31 5.96
N LEU A 70 -0.12 2.91 6.15
CA LEU A 70 1.00 3.47 5.38
C LEU A 70 0.84 3.25 3.88
N PHE A 71 0.44 2.04 3.48
CA PHE A 71 0.16 1.75 2.09
C PHE A 71 -0.91 2.69 1.55
N GLY A 72 -2.04 2.80 2.24
CA GLY A 72 -3.13 3.69 1.84
C GLY A 72 -2.68 5.15 1.72
N LEU A 73 -1.87 5.61 2.68
CA LEU A 73 -1.32 6.97 2.68
C LEU A 73 -0.42 7.21 1.46
N PHE A 74 0.54 6.32 1.19
CA PHE A 74 1.45 6.48 0.05
C PHE A 74 0.73 6.37 -1.30
N ASN A 75 -0.22 5.45 -1.45
CA ASN A 75 -1.01 5.32 -2.68
C ASN A 75 -1.89 6.55 -2.92
N THR A 76 -2.52 7.07 -1.87
CA THR A 76 -3.31 8.31 -1.95
C THR A 76 -2.41 9.48 -2.33
N PHE A 77 -1.21 9.57 -1.74
CA PHE A 77 -0.23 10.62 -2.06
C PHE A 77 0.26 10.54 -3.51
N ILE A 78 0.54 9.33 -4.02
CA ILE A 78 0.89 9.10 -5.43
C ILE A 78 -0.25 9.57 -6.33
N GLY A 79 -1.49 9.15 -6.05
CA GLY A 79 -2.65 9.56 -6.83
C GLY A 79 -2.87 11.08 -6.82
N PHE A 80 -2.70 11.72 -5.66
CA PHE A 80 -2.76 13.17 -5.54
C PHE A 80 -1.65 13.88 -6.32
N PHE A 81 -0.42 13.36 -6.29
CA PHE A 81 0.69 13.91 -7.07
C PHE A 81 0.44 13.79 -8.58
N LEU A 82 -0.10 12.66 -9.05
CA LEU A 82 -0.50 12.48 -10.44
C LEU A 82 -1.61 13.46 -10.84
N LEU A 83 -2.59 13.68 -9.96
CA LEU A 83 -3.64 14.67 -10.17
C LEU A 83 -3.07 16.09 -10.30
N LEU A 84 -2.12 16.47 -9.43
CA LEU A 84 -1.45 17.76 -9.54
C LEU A 84 -0.68 17.89 -10.87
N LEU A 85 0.03 16.84 -11.30
CA LEU A 85 0.74 16.83 -12.58
C LEU A 85 -0.23 16.98 -13.77
N GLU A 86 -1.43 16.41 -13.68
CA GLU A 86 -2.46 16.51 -14.72
C GLU A 86 -2.92 17.97 -14.90
N PHE A 87 -3.13 18.70 -13.80
CA PHE A 87 -3.61 20.09 -13.84
C PHE A 87 -2.52 21.15 -13.99
N LEU A 88 -1.23 20.78 -13.89
CA LEU A 88 -0.15 21.73 -14.10
C LEU A 88 0.02 22.09 -15.59
N PRO A 89 0.22 23.38 -15.94
CA PRO A 89 0.38 23.80 -17.32
C PRO A 89 1.61 23.17 -17.99
N ASP A 90 1.42 22.64 -19.20
CA ASP A 90 2.48 22.01 -20.01
C ASP A 90 3.71 22.91 -20.22
N ALA A 91 3.51 24.23 -20.32
CA ALA A 91 4.59 25.21 -20.48
C ALA A 91 5.61 25.21 -19.33
N LYS A 92 5.30 24.58 -18.19
CA LYS A 92 6.22 24.44 -17.04
C LYS A 92 7.19 23.27 -17.19
N PHE A 93 7.00 22.38 -18.17
CA PHE A 93 7.82 21.20 -18.38
C PHE A 93 8.44 21.24 -19.78
N SER A 94 9.74 20.94 -19.88
CA SER A 94 10.45 20.90 -21.16
C SER A 94 11.35 19.67 -21.28
N GLY A 95 11.64 19.28 -22.52
CA GLY A 95 12.51 18.15 -22.85
C GLY A 95 12.13 16.86 -22.11
N ALA A 96 13.09 16.30 -21.37
CA ALA A 96 12.93 15.04 -20.64
C ALA A 96 11.83 15.09 -19.56
N MET A 97 11.57 16.24 -18.94
CA MET A 97 10.53 16.36 -17.90
C MET A 97 9.12 16.26 -18.48
N GLN A 98 8.88 16.83 -19.66
CA GLN A 98 7.58 16.72 -20.33
C GLN A 98 7.33 15.27 -20.79
N ALA A 99 8.36 14.59 -21.30
CA ALA A 99 8.27 13.17 -21.66
C ALA A 99 7.97 12.28 -20.43
N MET A 100 8.64 12.54 -19.29
CA MET A 100 8.38 11.85 -18.03
C MET A 100 6.95 12.10 -17.55
N ARG A 101 6.47 13.35 -17.59
CA ARG A 101 5.11 13.70 -17.20
C ARG A 101 4.08 12.96 -18.06
N GLN A 102 4.23 13.00 -19.39
CA GLN A 102 3.32 12.29 -20.28
C GLN A 102 3.34 10.78 -20.03
N HIS A 103 4.51 10.20 -19.75
CA HIS A 103 4.61 8.79 -19.38
C HIS A 103 3.83 8.48 -18.10
N LEU A 104 4.03 9.27 -17.04
CA LEU A 104 3.33 9.09 -15.77
C LEU A 104 1.81 9.21 -15.93
N LEU A 105 1.33 10.23 -16.66
CA LEU A 105 -0.10 10.47 -16.83
C LEU A 105 -0.79 9.46 -17.77
N SER A 106 -0.08 8.97 -18.80
CA SER A 106 -0.65 7.99 -19.73
C SER A 106 -0.69 6.57 -19.16
N MET A 107 0.24 6.23 -18.28
CA MET A 107 0.37 4.86 -17.76
C MET A 107 -0.25 4.70 -16.37
N HIS A 108 -0.43 5.78 -15.62
CA HIS A 108 -0.89 5.71 -14.23
C HIS A 108 -2.14 6.56 -14.02
N SER A 109 -3.27 5.89 -13.79
CA SER A 109 -4.54 6.55 -13.46
C SER A 109 -4.49 7.16 -12.05
N CYS A 110 -4.51 8.50 -11.97
CA CYS A 110 -4.55 9.24 -10.71
C CYS A 110 -5.70 8.77 -9.79
N TRP A 111 -6.88 8.56 -10.38
CA TRP A 111 -8.08 8.10 -9.68
C TRP A 111 -7.95 6.70 -9.12
N THR A 112 -7.32 5.77 -9.86
CA THR A 112 -7.12 4.39 -9.38
C THR A 112 -6.26 4.39 -8.12
N TRP A 113 -5.12 5.10 -8.16
CA TRP A 113 -4.22 5.21 -7.01
C TRP A 113 -4.88 5.91 -5.81
N MET A 114 -5.67 6.96 -6.05
CA MET A 114 -6.44 7.63 -5.00
C MET A 114 -7.48 6.72 -4.37
N ILE A 115 -8.33 6.04 -5.15
CA ILE A 115 -9.41 5.20 -4.62
C ILE A 115 -8.84 4.03 -3.83
N VAL A 116 -7.87 3.31 -4.39
CA VAL A 116 -7.19 2.20 -3.71
C VAL A 116 -6.52 2.70 -2.43
N GLY A 117 -5.84 3.85 -2.50
CA GLY A 117 -5.20 4.48 -1.37
C GLY A 117 -6.18 4.83 -0.25
N VAL A 118 -7.28 5.52 -0.57
CA VAL A 118 -8.30 5.96 0.41
C VAL A 118 -8.98 4.75 1.06
N VAL A 119 -9.35 3.73 0.28
CA VAL A 119 -9.95 2.50 0.83
C VAL A 119 -8.99 1.80 1.78
N ALA A 120 -7.72 1.64 1.39
CA ALA A 120 -6.70 1.03 2.25
C ALA A 120 -6.41 1.89 3.51
N LEU A 121 -6.41 3.21 3.36
CA LEU A 121 -6.20 4.15 4.47
C LEU A 121 -7.33 4.04 5.49
N ALA A 122 -8.59 4.05 5.03
CA ALA A 122 -9.76 3.89 5.88
C ALA A 122 -9.76 2.54 6.60
N TRP A 123 -9.43 1.46 5.88
CA TRP A 123 -9.31 0.13 6.47
C TRP A 123 -8.21 0.03 7.52
N GLY A 124 -7.03 0.58 7.22
CA GLY A 124 -5.89 0.61 8.14
C GLY A 124 -6.18 1.43 9.40
N ALA A 125 -6.84 2.58 9.23
CA ALA A 125 -7.27 3.43 10.34
C ALA A 125 -8.29 2.71 11.23
N LEU A 126 -9.29 2.05 10.65
CA LEU A 126 -10.27 1.27 11.39
C LEU A 126 -9.61 0.12 12.17
N SER A 127 -8.73 -0.65 11.53
CA SER A 127 -8.01 -1.74 12.18
C SER A 127 -7.14 -1.25 13.35
N LEU A 128 -6.45 -0.14 13.18
CA LEU A 128 -5.66 0.49 14.25
C LEU A 128 -6.55 1.00 15.39
N ALA A 129 -7.66 1.67 15.09
CA ALA A 129 -8.61 2.14 16.09
C ALA A 129 -9.17 0.98 16.94
N VAL A 130 -9.58 -0.12 16.30
CA VAL A 130 -10.03 -1.35 17.00
C VAL A 130 -8.91 -1.94 17.86
N THR A 131 -7.68 -1.96 17.35
CA THR A 131 -6.53 -2.50 18.09
C THR A 131 -6.23 -1.67 19.34
N VAL A 132 -6.14 -0.35 19.21
CA VAL A 132 -5.87 0.59 20.31
C VAL A 132 -7.00 0.57 21.33
N THR A 133 -8.26 0.65 20.91
CA THR A 133 -9.41 0.59 21.83
C THR A 133 -9.47 -0.73 22.59
N SER A 134 -9.23 -1.86 21.93
CA SER A 134 -9.18 -3.17 22.59
C SER A 134 -8.06 -3.27 23.63
N TRP A 135 -6.90 -2.66 23.35
CA TRP A 135 -5.76 -2.62 24.25
C TRP A 135 -6.04 -1.74 25.47
N LEU A 136 -6.64 -0.55 25.26
CA LEU A 136 -7.05 0.36 26.33
C LEU A 136 -8.10 -0.27 27.26
N LEU A 137 -9.12 -0.93 26.69
CA LEU A 137 -10.16 -1.61 27.47
C LEU A 137 -9.62 -2.78 28.29
N LYS A 138 -8.65 -3.53 27.75
CA LYS A 138 -7.96 -4.59 28.52
C LYS A 138 -7.16 -4.03 29.68
N ARG A 139 -6.43 -2.92 29.47
CA ARG A 139 -5.68 -2.25 30.55
C ARG A 139 -6.60 -1.71 31.65
N ARG A 140 -7.80 -1.25 31.31
CA ARG A 140 -8.79 -0.80 32.30
C ARG A 140 -9.36 -1.93 33.16
N LYS A 141 -9.46 -3.15 32.63
CA LYS A 141 -9.97 -4.33 33.37
C LYS A 141 -8.90 -5.04 34.21
N ALA A 142 -7.62 -4.74 33.97
CA ALA A 142 -6.50 -5.31 34.73
C ALA A 142 -6.12 -4.46 35.96
N LYS A 143 -6.73 -3.29 36.10
CA LYS A 143 -6.77 -2.50 37.33
C LYS A 143 -8.10 -2.75 38.02
#